data_AF-A0A379APC4-F1
#
_entry.id   AF-A0A379APC4-F1
#
_cell.length_a   1.000
_cell.length_b   1.000
_cell.length_c   1.000
_cell.angle_alpha   90.00
_cell.angle_beta   90.00
_cell.angle_gamma   90.00
#
_symmetry.space_group_name_H-M   'P 1'
#
loop_
_entity.id
_entity.type
_entity.pdbx_description
1 polymer ?
#
loop_
_entity_poly.entity_id
_entity_poly.type
_entity_poly.pdbx_seq_one_letter_code
_entity_poly.pdbx_strand_id
1 'polypeptide(L)'
;MLNTITQNETFIQKKAEYEEALEALKKSNDEIAKKQEIINRNNAIIQALQAENIDLEKKLDGSLDVESANLDFAEFDKLSDQLNSNARKITLLEKLNKETENKIEIFKLEEYSKTASAARSKYTELNKYIYELTQELIQDENIIKTLNFLCSLYVECLDDREINTLNQLHMTVEQVFLEDLSKKVKPFIKNPEKSPLGIDKPKILYQTLGTGFFARRRLQELKEKQ
;
A
#
# COMPACT_ATOMS: atom_id res chain seq x y z
N MET A 1 -11.17 -13.02 -27.58
CA MET A 1 -10.32 -11.89 -27.17
C MET A 1 -9.94 -11.94 -25.70
N LEU A 2 -10.86 -11.61 -24.77
CA LEU A 2 -10.66 -11.94 -23.35
C LEU A 2 -10.33 -13.42 -23.18
N ASN A 3 -11.12 -14.29 -23.84
CA ASN A 3 -10.85 -15.74 -23.91
C ASN A 3 -9.46 -16.08 -24.48
N THR A 4 -8.96 -15.31 -25.46
CA THR A 4 -7.67 -15.58 -26.13
C THR A 4 -6.50 -15.23 -25.21
N ILE A 5 -6.59 -14.12 -24.46
CA ILE A 5 -5.60 -13.74 -23.45
C ILE A 5 -5.67 -14.70 -22.26
N THR A 6 -6.87 -15.04 -21.78
CA THR A 6 -7.03 -15.91 -20.62
C THR A 6 -6.67 -17.37 -20.89
N GLN A 7 -6.63 -17.80 -22.15
CA GLN A 7 -6.20 -19.14 -22.56
C GLN A 7 -4.71 -19.20 -22.94
N ASN A 8 -4.00 -18.07 -22.97
CA ASN A 8 -2.58 -18.03 -23.28
C ASN A 8 -1.77 -18.61 -22.11
N GLU A 9 -0.96 -19.64 -22.39
CA GLU A 9 -0.20 -20.37 -21.35
C GLU A 9 0.77 -19.46 -20.60
N THR A 10 1.48 -18.57 -21.29
CA THR A 10 2.40 -17.61 -20.67
C THR A 10 1.68 -16.59 -19.79
N PHE A 11 0.47 -16.16 -20.18
CA PHE A 11 -0.38 -15.31 -19.34
C PHE A 11 -0.78 -16.05 -18.07
N ILE A 12 -1.25 -17.30 -18.19
CA ILE A 12 -1.66 -18.14 -17.05
C ILE A 12 -0.50 -18.31 -16.08
N GLN A 13 0.70 -18.62 -16.60
CA GLN A 13 1.90 -18.76 -15.78
C GLN A 13 2.27 -17.47 -15.06
N LYS A 14 2.37 -16.33 -15.77
CA LYS A 14 2.71 -15.03 -15.16
C LYS A 14 1.66 -14.58 -14.14
N LYS A 15 0.39 -14.90 -14.38
CA LYS A 15 -0.70 -14.62 -13.44
C LYS A 15 -0.53 -15.45 -12.16
N ALA A 16 -0.22 -16.74 -12.27
CA ALA A 16 0.05 -17.59 -11.10
C ALA A 16 1.27 -17.10 -10.30
N GLU A 17 2.36 -16.74 -10.96
CA GLU A 17 3.54 -16.15 -10.31
C GLU A 17 3.22 -14.85 -9.56
N TYR A 18 2.34 -14.01 -10.13
CA TYR A 18 1.87 -12.80 -9.47
C TYR A 18 0.98 -13.11 -8.26
N GLU A 19 0.06 -14.07 -8.38
CA GLU A 19 -0.84 -14.46 -7.29
C GLU A 19 -0.08 -15.05 -6.10
N GLU A 20 0.96 -15.85 -6.35
CA GLU A 20 1.86 -16.36 -5.31
C GLU A 20 2.59 -15.21 -4.59
N ALA A 21 3.15 -14.27 -5.35
CA ALA A 21 3.82 -13.09 -4.77
C ALA A 21 2.84 -12.19 -3.99
N LEU A 22 1.60 -12.07 -4.46
CA LEU A 22 0.55 -11.33 -3.77
C LEU A 22 0.16 -11.98 -2.45
N GLU A 23 0.07 -13.31 -2.41
CA GLU A 23 -0.23 -14.06 -1.19
C GLU A 23 0.89 -13.94 -0.16
N ALA A 24 2.15 -13.97 -0.60
CA ALA A 24 3.30 -13.69 0.27
C ALA A 24 3.26 -12.27 0.86
N LEU A 25 2.86 -11.27 0.07
CA LEU A 25 2.67 -9.90 0.55
C LEU A 25 1.52 -9.79 1.56
N LYS A 26 0.39 -10.48 1.34
CA LYS A 26 -0.72 -10.51 2.31
C LYS A 26 -0.28 -11.10 3.65
N LYS A 27 0.42 -12.25 3.64
CA LYS A 27 0.98 -12.85 4.85
C LYS A 27 1.90 -11.87 5.60
N SER A 28 2.74 -11.14 4.86
CA SER A 28 3.61 -10.12 5.45
C SER A 28 2.81 -8.95 6.07
N ASN A 29 1.72 -8.51 5.43
CA ASN A 29 0.82 -7.50 5.98
C ASN A 29 0.14 -8.00 7.27
N ASP A 30 -0.36 -9.23 7.27
CA ASP A 30 -1.05 -9.84 8.40
C ASP A 30 -0.12 -10.02 9.61
N GLU A 31 1.15 -10.36 9.37
CA GLU A 31 2.15 -10.46 10.44
C GLU A 31 2.38 -9.11 11.12
N ILE A 32 2.52 -8.03 10.33
CA ILE A 32 2.66 -6.68 10.89
C ILE A 32 1.40 -6.29 11.66
N ALA A 33 0.22 -6.58 11.13
CA ALA A 33 -1.06 -6.27 11.77
C ALA A 33 -1.20 -6.97 13.14
N LYS A 34 -0.83 -8.26 13.23
CA LYS A 34 -0.83 -9.02 14.49
C LYS A 34 0.09 -8.41 15.54
N LYS A 35 1.31 -8.01 15.16
CA LYS A 35 2.25 -7.36 16.10
C LYS A 35 1.72 -5.99 16.55
N GLN A 36 1.06 -5.25 15.66
CA GLN A 36 0.43 -3.97 15.99
C GLN A 36 -0.75 -4.14 16.96
N GLU A 37 -1.53 -5.20 16.81
CA GLU A 37 -2.63 -5.54 17.72
C GLU A 37 -2.13 -5.78 19.15
N ILE A 38 -0.97 -6.45 19.30
CA ILE A 38 -0.32 -6.65 20.60
C ILE A 38 0.04 -5.30 21.24
N ILE A 39 0.66 -4.39 20.48
CA ILE A 39 1.01 -3.05 20.97
C ILE A 39 -0.25 -2.29 21.41
N ASN A 40 -1.32 -2.33 20.60
CA ASN A 40 -2.57 -1.66 20.90
C ASN A 40 -3.22 -2.21 22.19
N ARG A 41 -3.21 -3.54 22.36
CA ARG A 41 -3.69 -4.20 23.59
C ARG A 41 -2.87 -3.78 24.80
N ASN A 42 -1.55 -3.78 24.69
CA ASN A 42 -0.67 -3.36 25.78
C ASN A 42 -0.88 -1.89 26.16
N ASN A 43 -1.07 -1.00 25.17
CA ASN A 43 -1.38 0.41 25.41
C ASN A 43 -2.71 0.59 26.14
N ALA A 44 -3.74 -0.20 25.82
CA ALA A 44 -5.01 -0.17 26.55
C ALA A 44 -4.83 -0.61 28.02
N ILE A 45 -3.98 -1.61 28.28
CA ILE A 45 -3.65 -2.06 29.65
C ILE A 45 -2.88 -0.96 30.40
N ILE A 46 -1.89 -0.33 29.76
CA ILE A 46 -1.14 0.80 30.34
C ILE A 46 -2.09 1.93 30.74
N GLN A 47 -3.01 2.31 29.86
CA GLN A 47 -3.99 3.36 30.14
C GLN A 47 -4.90 3.01 31.33
N ALA A 48 -5.34 1.75 31.43
CA ALA A 48 -6.13 1.28 32.56
C ALA A 48 -5.35 1.33 33.89
N LEU A 49 -4.08 0.90 33.88
CA LEU A 49 -3.20 0.95 35.06
C LEU A 49 -2.87 2.40 35.47
N GLN A 50 -2.71 3.31 34.50
CA GLN A 50 -2.49 4.73 34.77
C GLN A 50 -3.73 5.37 35.42
N ALA A 51 -4.92 5.05 34.93
CA ALA A 51 -6.17 5.51 35.55
C ALA A 51 -6.33 4.98 36.97
N GLU A 52 -6.04 3.68 37.19
CA GLU A 52 -6.05 3.08 38.52
C GLU A 52 -5.06 3.76 39.46
N ASN A 53 -3.84 4.05 39.01
CA ASN A 53 -2.84 4.75 39.81
C ASN A 53 -3.30 6.15 40.23
N ILE A 54 -3.91 6.91 39.33
CA ILE A 54 -4.46 8.24 39.65
C ILE A 54 -5.53 8.13 40.76
N ASP A 55 -6.37 7.10 40.72
CA ASP A 55 -7.39 6.90 41.75
C ASP A 55 -6.81 6.39 43.07
N LEU A 56 -5.75 5.58 43.04
CA LEU A 56 -5.00 5.16 44.23
C LEU A 56 -4.26 6.34 44.87
N GLU A 57 -3.63 7.21 44.07
CA GLU A 57 -2.99 8.45 44.54
C GLU A 57 -3.98 9.36 45.25
N LYS A 58 -5.17 9.59 44.68
CA LYS A 58 -6.23 10.37 45.36
C LYS A 58 -6.68 9.76 46.69
N LYS A 59 -6.76 8.43 46.77
CA LYS A 59 -7.11 7.73 48.03
C LYS A 59 -6.02 7.90 49.08
N LEU A 60 -4.76 7.87 48.64
CA LEU A 60 -3.58 8.04 49.48
C LEU A 60 -3.45 9.49 49.98
N ASP A 61 -3.75 10.47 49.13
CA ASP A 61 -3.85 11.89 49.52
C ASP A 61 -5.04 12.13 50.47
N GLY A 62 -6.18 11.48 50.23
CA GLY A 62 -7.37 11.58 51.08
C GLY A 62 -7.24 10.89 52.45
N SER A 63 -6.37 9.88 52.57
CA SER A 63 -6.07 9.23 53.86
C SER A 63 -5.01 9.97 54.68
N LEU A 64 -4.35 10.97 54.09
CA LEU A 64 -3.39 11.88 54.75
C LEU A 64 -4.06 13.12 55.37
N ASP A 65 -5.40 13.17 55.46
CA ASP A 65 -6.13 14.34 55.96
C ASP A 65 -5.81 14.63 57.43
N VAL A 66 -5.30 15.84 57.66
CA VAL A 66 -4.48 16.26 58.80
C VAL A 66 -5.25 16.39 60.13
N GLU A 67 -6.59 16.22 60.09
CA GLU A 67 -7.46 16.30 61.27
C GLU A 67 -7.68 14.94 61.97
N SER A 68 -7.27 13.82 61.37
CA SER A 68 -7.41 12.48 61.97
C SER A 68 -6.09 11.99 62.57
N ALA A 69 -6.04 11.83 63.90
CA ALA A 69 -4.81 11.48 64.63
C ALA A 69 -4.39 10.00 64.51
N ASN A 70 -5.00 9.21 63.62
CA ASN A 70 -4.73 7.78 63.44
C ASN A 70 -4.60 7.43 61.96
N LEU A 71 -3.40 7.62 61.41
CA LEU A 71 -3.00 7.08 60.11
C LEU A 71 -3.01 5.54 60.18
N ASP A 72 -3.82 4.89 59.35
CA ASP A 72 -3.75 3.43 59.16
C ASP A 72 -2.58 3.09 58.23
N PHE A 73 -1.41 2.88 58.83
CA PHE A 73 -0.20 2.48 58.12
C PHE A 73 -0.38 1.18 57.30
N ALA A 74 -1.27 0.28 57.72
CA ALA A 74 -1.49 -0.97 56.99
C ALA A 74 -2.32 -0.76 55.70
N GLU A 75 -3.22 0.22 55.68
CA GLU A 75 -3.93 0.62 54.46
C GLU A 75 -3.01 1.45 53.54
N PHE A 76 -2.22 2.36 54.11
CA PHE A 76 -1.23 3.14 53.37
C PHE A 76 -0.21 2.27 52.65
N ASP A 77 0.40 1.30 53.35
CA ASP A 77 1.39 0.39 52.78
C ASP A 77 0.79 -0.44 51.63
N LYS A 78 -0.46 -0.90 51.76
CA LYS A 78 -1.16 -1.64 50.70
C LYS A 78 -1.37 -0.80 49.44
N LEU A 79 -1.80 0.45 49.58
CA LEU A 79 -2.03 1.35 48.45
C LEU A 79 -0.69 1.71 47.77
N SER A 80 0.36 1.96 48.56
CA SER A 80 1.72 2.22 48.07
C SER A 80 2.30 1.02 47.31
N ASP A 81 2.14 -0.20 47.84
CA ASP A 81 2.56 -1.43 47.17
C ASP A 81 1.83 -1.65 45.85
N GLN A 82 0.52 -1.35 45.79
CA GLN A 82 -0.27 -1.43 44.56
C GLN A 82 0.22 -0.42 43.50
N LEU A 83 0.45 0.84 43.90
CA LEU A 83 1.03 1.87 43.03
C LEU A 83 2.37 1.44 42.45
N ASN A 84 3.28 0.95 43.30
CA ASN A 84 4.60 0.47 42.90
C ASN A 84 4.50 -0.75 41.95
N SER A 85 3.59 -1.68 42.24
CA SER A 85 3.34 -2.85 41.38
C SER A 85 2.84 -2.43 40.00
N ASN A 86 1.88 -1.51 39.93
CA ASN A 86 1.33 -1.01 38.68
C ASN A 86 2.36 -0.21 37.88
N ALA A 87 3.17 0.64 38.53
CA ALA A 87 4.26 1.35 37.88
C ALA A 87 5.27 0.39 37.23
N ARG A 88 5.66 -0.68 37.94
CA ARG A 88 6.54 -1.73 37.38
C ARG A 88 5.90 -2.44 36.17
N LYS A 89 4.61 -2.77 36.22
CA LYS A 89 3.90 -3.38 35.09
C LYS A 89 3.87 -2.46 33.88
N ILE A 90 3.61 -1.16 34.08
CA ILE A 90 3.60 -0.16 33.01
C ILE A 90 4.98 -0.12 32.35
N THR A 91 6.07 0.03 33.12
CA THR A 91 7.43 0.07 32.56
C THR A 91 7.77 -1.20 31.76
N LEU A 92 7.36 -2.38 32.23
CA LEU A 92 7.56 -3.64 31.52
C LEU A 92 6.78 -3.69 30.19
N LEU A 93 5.52 -3.25 30.19
CA LEU A 93 4.69 -3.20 28.99
C LEU A 93 5.23 -2.17 27.97
N GLU A 94 5.70 -1.01 28.43
CA GLU A 94 6.33 0.00 27.57
C GLU A 94 7.62 -0.54 26.92
N LYS A 95 8.45 -1.24 27.69
CA LYS A 95 9.65 -1.92 27.16
C LYS A 95 9.28 -2.96 26.11
N LEU A 96 8.27 -3.79 26.40
CA LEU A 96 7.78 -4.83 25.48
C LEU A 96 7.21 -4.22 24.18
N ASN A 97 6.49 -3.10 24.28
CA ASN A 97 5.98 -2.37 23.13
C ASN A 97 7.13 -1.87 22.26
N LYS A 98 8.14 -1.23 22.86
CA LYS A 98 9.31 -0.75 22.13
C LYS A 98 10.09 -1.89 21.45
N GLU A 99 10.25 -3.03 22.10
CA GLU A 99 10.86 -4.22 21.49
C GLU A 99 10.03 -4.75 20.32
N THR A 100 8.70 -4.73 20.44
CA THR A 100 7.78 -5.16 19.38
C THR A 100 7.79 -4.20 18.20
N GLU A 101 7.84 -2.89 18.45
CA GLU A 101 8.00 -1.85 17.43
C GLU A 101 9.32 -2.03 16.65
N ASN A 102 10.43 -2.26 17.36
CA ASN A 102 11.71 -2.54 16.73
C ASN A 102 11.63 -3.81 15.84
N LYS A 103 10.96 -4.86 16.31
CA LYS A 103 10.75 -6.10 15.53
C LYS A 103 9.90 -5.83 14.27
N ILE A 104 8.85 -5.01 14.38
CA ILE A 104 8.04 -4.59 13.22
C ILE A 104 8.93 -3.82 12.23
N GLU A 105 9.76 -2.89 12.70
CA GLU A 105 10.62 -2.08 11.85
C GLU A 105 11.65 -2.94 11.11
N ILE A 106 12.31 -3.87 11.81
CA ILE A 106 13.23 -4.84 11.19
C ILE A 106 12.52 -5.67 10.12
N PHE A 107 11.35 -6.23 10.45
CA PHE A 107 10.55 -7.02 9.51
C PHE A 107 10.14 -6.21 8.27
N LYS A 108 9.79 -4.93 8.46
CA LYS A 108 9.47 -4.00 7.37
C LYS A 108 10.67 -3.80 6.44
N LEU A 109 11.86 -3.60 7.00
CA LEU A 109 13.10 -3.36 6.26
C LEU A 109 13.61 -4.60 5.53
N GLU A 110 13.34 -5.80 6.06
CA GLU A 110 13.85 -7.05 5.49
C GLU A 110 12.81 -7.78 4.65
N GLU A 111 11.85 -8.45 5.30
CA GLU A 111 10.94 -9.39 4.65
C GLU A 111 9.83 -8.70 3.87
N TYR A 112 9.17 -7.73 4.50
CA TYR A 112 8.09 -6.99 3.86
C TYR A 112 8.57 -6.26 2.59
N SER A 113 9.72 -5.59 2.65
CA SER A 113 10.24 -4.87 1.49
C SER A 113 10.52 -5.84 0.34
N LYS A 114 11.02 -7.05 0.61
CA LYS A 114 11.25 -8.07 -0.42
C LYS A 114 9.95 -8.54 -1.04
N THR A 115 8.96 -8.91 -0.24
CA THR A 115 7.66 -9.41 -0.74
C THR A 115 6.88 -8.32 -1.49
N ALA A 116 6.90 -7.09 -1.01
CA ALA A 116 6.27 -5.95 -1.68
C ALA A 116 6.94 -5.61 -3.02
N SER A 117 8.28 -5.59 -3.08
CA SER A 117 9.00 -5.40 -4.34
C SER A 117 8.75 -6.52 -5.34
N ALA A 118 8.74 -7.78 -4.89
CA ALA A 118 8.45 -8.93 -5.74
C ALA A 118 7.04 -8.86 -6.35
N ALA A 119 6.01 -8.62 -5.52
CA ALA A 119 4.63 -8.48 -6.00
C ALA A 119 4.49 -7.33 -7.01
N ARG A 120 5.15 -6.20 -6.78
CA ARG A 120 5.15 -5.06 -7.71
C ARG A 120 5.85 -5.38 -9.03
N SER A 121 7.00 -6.05 -8.99
CA SER A 121 7.73 -6.45 -10.20
C SER A 121 6.88 -7.39 -11.04
N LYS A 122 6.37 -8.46 -10.43
CA LYS A 122 5.52 -9.45 -11.09
C LYS A 122 4.24 -8.85 -11.67
N TYR A 123 3.58 -7.96 -10.93
CA TYR A 123 2.42 -7.22 -11.46
C TYR A 123 2.78 -6.38 -12.69
N THR A 124 3.93 -5.71 -12.68
CA THR A 124 4.38 -4.87 -13.79
C THR A 124 4.73 -5.72 -15.02
N GLU A 125 5.46 -6.82 -14.81
CA GLU A 125 5.80 -7.80 -15.85
C GLU A 125 4.55 -8.40 -16.50
N LEU A 126 3.56 -8.79 -15.69
CA LEU A 126 2.30 -9.34 -16.16
C LEU A 126 1.53 -8.30 -17.00
N ASN A 127 1.38 -7.06 -16.52
CA ASN A 127 0.68 -6.03 -17.27
C ASN A 127 1.41 -5.59 -18.54
N LYS A 128 2.75 -5.58 -18.52
CA LYS A 128 3.53 -5.32 -19.73
C LYS A 128 3.27 -6.41 -20.78
N TYR A 129 3.29 -7.67 -20.37
CA TYR A 129 2.99 -8.79 -21.26
C TYR A 129 1.54 -8.73 -21.80
N ILE A 130 0.56 -8.42 -20.94
CA ILE A 130 -0.83 -8.21 -21.37
C ILE A 130 -0.90 -7.10 -22.43
N TYR A 131 -0.22 -5.97 -22.18
CA TYR A 131 -0.20 -4.86 -23.12
C TYR A 131 0.44 -5.22 -24.46
N GLU A 132 1.54 -5.98 -24.44
CA GLU A 132 2.20 -6.52 -25.63
C GLU A 132 1.25 -7.44 -26.43
N LEU A 133 0.54 -8.36 -25.76
CA LEU A 133 -0.46 -9.22 -26.41
C LEU A 133 -1.61 -8.43 -27.06
N THR A 134 -1.97 -7.29 -26.49
CA THR A 134 -3.01 -6.43 -27.07
C THR A 134 -2.51 -5.57 -28.24
N GLN A 135 -1.20 -5.46 -28.48
CA GLN A 135 -0.68 -4.69 -29.62
C GLN A 135 -1.12 -5.29 -30.95
N GLU A 136 -1.18 -6.64 -31.03
CA GLU A 136 -1.69 -7.35 -32.21
C GLU A 136 -3.14 -6.96 -32.53
N LEU A 137 -3.91 -6.55 -31.51
CA LEU A 137 -5.30 -6.10 -31.68
C LEU A 137 -5.38 -4.69 -32.25
N ILE A 138 -4.44 -3.80 -31.92
CA ILE A 138 -4.38 -2.46 -32.50
C ILE A 138 -4.03 -2.56 -34.00
N GLN A 139 -3.30 -3.62 -34.37
CA GLN A 139 -2.94 -3.94 -35.75
C GLN A 139 -3.97 -4.85 -36.45
N ASP A 140 -5.14 -5.08 -35.85
CA ASP A 140 -6.20 -5.88 -36.47
C ASP A 140 -6.59 -5.30 -37.83
N GLU A 141 -6.60 -6.16 -38.85
CA GLU A 141 -6.75 -5.73 -40.24
C GLU A 141 -8.10 -5.03 -40.48
N ASN A 142 -9.16 -5.42 -39.77
CA ASN A 142 -10.46 -4.77 -39.90
C ASN A 142 -10.48 -3.39 -39.24
N ILE A 143 -9.83 -3.24 -38.09
CA ILE A 143 -9.67 -1.94 -37.42
C ILE A 143 -8.87 -1.00 -38.33
N ILE A 144 -7.74 -1.46 -38.86
CA ILE A 144 -6.90 -0.66 -39.77
C ILE A 144 -7.66 -0.30 -41.05
N LYS A 145 -8.38 -1.24 -41.67
CA LYS A 145 -9.22 -0.95 -42.85
C LYS A 145 -10.29 0.11 -42.55
N THR A 146 -10.93 0.01 -41.39
CA THR A 146 -11.95 0.99 -40.96
C THR A 146 -11.34 2.37 -40.75
N LEU A 147 -10.18 2.45 -40.07
CA LEU A 147 -9.46 3.70 -39.86
C LEU A 147 -9.02 4.33 -41.19
N ASN A 148 -8.49 3.52 -42.12
CA ASN A 148 -8.11 3.99 -43.45
C ASN A 148 -9.32 4.55 -44.21
N PHE A 149 -10.45 3.83 -44.20
CA PHE A 149 -11.68 4.32 -44.84
C PHE A 149 -12.14 5.65 -44.27
N LEU A 150 -12.16 5.79 -42.94
CA LEU A 150 -12.53 7.05 -42.28
C LEU A 150 -11.55 8.19 -42.59
N CYS A 151 -10.25 7.89 -42.65
CA CYS A 151 -9.23 8.86 -43.03
C CYS A 151 -9.40 9.31 -44.48
N SER A 152 -9.74 8.40 -45.41
CA SER A 152 -10.03 8.75 -46.80
C SER A 152 -11.24 9.69 -46.90
N LEU A 153 -12.33 9.42 -46.19
CA LEU A 153 -13.48 10.33 -46.16
C LEU A 153 -13.13 11.69 -45.54
N TYR A 154 -12.26 11.71 -44.54
CA TYR A 154 -11.76 12.96 -43.95
C TYR A 154 -10.97 13.78 -44.99
N VAL A 155 -10.08 13.14 -45.76
CA VAL A 155 -9.33 13.79 -46.85
C VAL A 155 -10.27 14.41 -47.88
N GLU A 156 -11.32 13.70 -48.29
CA GLU A 156 -12.31 14.21 -49.27
C GLU A 156 -13.10 15.43 -48.76
N CYS A 157 -13.12 15.67 -47.45
CA CYS A 157 -13.76 16.84 -46.86
C CYS A 157 -12.85 18.06 -46.80
N LEU A 158 -11.54 17.90 -46.99
CA LEU A 158 -10.58 19.00 -46.89
C LEU A 158 -10.57 19.83 -48.18
N ASP A 159 -10.58 21.15 -48.02
CA ASP A 159 -10.41 22.06 -49.15
C ASP A 159 -8.93 22.38 -49.43
N ASP A 160 -8.66 23.00 -50.59
CA ASP A 160 -7.30 23.39 -50.99
C ASP A 160 -6.63 24.34 -49.99
N ARG A 161 -7.38 25.15 -49.24
CA ARG A 161 -6.81 26.05 -48.22
C ARG A 161 -6.37 25.26 -46.99
N GLU A 162 -7.18 24.32 -46.54
CA GLU A 162 -6.87 23.44 -45.42
C GLU A 162 -5.64 22.59 -45.74
N ILE A 163 -5.59 21.97 -46.93
CA ILE A 163 -4.42 21.20 -47.38
C ILE A 163 -3.16 22.07 -47.42
N ASN A 164 -3.25 23.30 -47.95
CA ASN A 164 -2.12 24.23 -47.97
C ASN A 164 -1.67 24.64 -46.56
N THR A 165 -2.61 24.79 -45.62
CA THR A 165 -2.32 25.10 -44.22
C THR A 165 -1.57 23.96 -43.54
N LEU A 166 -1.99 22.70 -43.79
CA LEU A 166 -1.30 21.52 -43.26
C LEU A 166 0.15 21.44 -43.79
N ASN A 167 0.34 21.69 -45.08
CA ASN A 167 1.67 21.71 -45.70
C ASN A 167 2.58 22.79 -45.09
N GLN A 168 2.04 23.98 -44.82
CA GLN A 168 2.79 25.07 -44.16
C GLN A 168 3.18 24.73 -42.72
N LEU A 169 2.34 23.97 -42.02
CA LEU A 169 2.59 23.51 -40.64
C LEU A 169 3.42 22.23 -40.56
N HIS A 170 3.83 21.65 -41.70
CA HIS A 170 4.53 20.37 -41.79
C HIS A 170 3.77 19.21 -41.11
N MET A 171 2.43 19.24 -41.18
CA MET A 171 1.56 18.19 -40.63
C MET A 171 1.04 17.29 -41.74
N THR A 172 0.93 15.99 -41.48
CA THR A 172 0.27 15.07 -42.42
C THR A 172 -1.22 14.97 -42.13
N VAL A 173 -2.02 14.63 -43.15
CA VAL A 173 -3.47 14.51 -42.99
C VAL A 173 -3.83 13.43 -41.98
N GLU A 174 -3.08 12.32 -41.95
CA GLU A 174 -3.27 11.22 -41.01
C GLU A 174 -3.05 11.66 -39.56
N GLN A 175 -2.06 12.52 -39.30
CA GLN A 175 -1.79 13.04 -37.96
C GLN A 175 -2.97 13.87 -37.45
N VAL A 176 -3.47 14.78 -38.29
CA VAL A 176 -4.60 15.66 -37.95
C VAL A 176 -5.88 14.84 -37.78
N PHE A 177 -6.14 13.90 -38.69
CA PHE A 177 -7.26 12.97 -38.61
C PHE A 177 -7.25 12.19 -37.28
N LEU A 178 -6.11 11.61 -36.89
CA LEU A 178 -6.00 10.85 -35.65
C LEU A 178 -6.20 11.73 -34.41
N GLU A 179 -5.74 12.98 -34.46
CA GLU A 179 -5.95 13.92 -33.36
C GLU A 179 -7.43 14.28 -33.19
N ASP A 180 -8.14 14.56 -34.28
CA ASP A 180 -9.56 14.89 -34.25
C ASP A 180 -10.45 13.69 -33.95
N LEU A 181 -10.08 12.52 -34.47
CA LEU A 181 -10.68 11.24 -34.09
C LEU A 181 -10.53 11.01 -32.57
N SER A 182 -9.34 11.24 -32.03
CA SER A 182 -9.08 11.13 -30.59
C SER A 182 -9.96 12.07 -29.78
N LYS A 183 -10.10 13.35 -30.19
CA LYS A 183 -11.01 14.32 -29.53
C LYS A 183 -12.47 13.83 -29.50
N LYS A 184 -12.93 13.19 -30.59
CA LYS A 184 -14.29 12.64 -30.67
C LYS A 184 -14.48 11.35 -29.87
N VAL A 185 -13.50 10.47 -29.84
CA VAL A 185 -13.62 9.15 -29.20
C VAL A 185 -13.33 9.20 -27.69
N LYS A 186 -12.38 10.05 -27.26
CA LYS A 186 -11.94 10.15 -25.86
C LYS A 186 -13.07 10.35 -24.83
N PRO A 187 -14.11 11.17 -25.08
CA PRO A 187 -15.25 11.31 -24.15
C PRO A 187 -16.02 10.01 -23.89
N PHE A 188 -15.97 9.06 -24.82
CA PHE A 188 -16.65 7.77 -24.71
C PHE A 188 -15.78 6.69 -24.05
N ILE A 189 -14.46 6.89 -23.97
CA ILE A 189 -13.54 5.98 -23.28
C ILE A 189 -13.51 6.33 -21.80
N LYS A 190 -13.96 5.39 -20.97
CA LYS A 190 -13.93 5.51 -19.51
C LYS A 190 -12.88 4.57 -18.92
N ASN A 191 -12.25 5.00 -17.84
CA ASN A 191 -11.46 4.10 -17.02
C ASN A 191 -12.39 3.03 -16.43
N PRO A 192 -12.08 1.73 -16.60
CA PRO A 192 -12.90 0.69 -16.02
C PRO A 192 -12.78 0.71 -14.50
N GLU A 193 -13.90 0.55 -13.79
CA GLU A 193 -13.92 0.51 -12.31
C GLU A 193 -13.17 -0.71 -11.75
N LYS A 194 -13.11 -1.79 -12.53
CA LYS A 194 -12.39 -3.02 -12.20
C LYS A 194 -11.51 -3.46 -13.36
N SER A 195 -10.41 -4.12 -13.04
CA SER A 195 -9.54 -4.73 -14.06
C SER A 195 -10.36 -5.72 -14.89
N PRO A 196 -10.41 -5.58 -16.23
CA PRO A 196 -11.17 -6.50 -17.09
C PRO A 196 -10.64 -7.95 -17.01
N LEU A 197 -9.41 -8.14 -16.53
CA LEU A 197 -8.78 -9.44 -16.34
C LEU A 197 -8.85 -9.95 -14.89
N GLY A 198 -9.53 -9.21 -14.00
CA GLY A 198 -9.63 -9.56 -12.57
C GLY A 198 -8.28 -9.53 -11.83
N ILE A 199 -7.29 -8.81 -12.36
CA ILE A 199 -5.95 -8.68 -11.77
C ILE A 199 -5.89 -7.33 -11.04
N ASP A 200 -6.03 -7.37 -9.73
CA ASP A 200 -5.89 -6.18 -8.88
C ASP A 200 -4.43 -5.80 -8.71
N LYS A 201 -4.18 -4.50 -8.54
CA LYS A 201 -2.85 -3.97 -8.21
C LYS A 201 -2.47 -4.37 -6.77
N PRO A 202 -1.20 -4.74 -6.50
CA PRO A 202 -0.79 -5.10 -5.15
C PRO A 202 -0.96 -3.92 -4.19
N LYS A 203 -1.59 -4.17 -3.03
CA LYS A 203 -1.77 -3.19 -1.96
C LYS A 203 -0.52 -3.12 -1.09
N ILE A 204 0.34 -2.15 -1.39
CA ILE A 204 1.53 -1.84 -0.58
C ILE A 204 1.12 -0.84 0.50
N LEU A 205 1.06 -1.29 1.75
CA LEU A 205 0.58 -0.53 2.90
C LEU A 205 1.70 0.23 3.62
N TYR A 206 2.93 -0.28 3.57
CA TYR A 206 4.07 0.31 4.26
C TYR A 206 5.13 0.73 3.26
N GLN A 207 5.93 1.73 3.65
CA GLN A 207 7.03 2.20 2.82
C GLN A 207 8.06 1.07 2.64
N THR A 208 8.32 0.71 1.39
CA THR A 208 9.42 -0.18 1.02
C THR A 208 10.70 0.64 1.02
N LEU A 209 11.34 0.76 2.18
CA LEU A 209 12.68 1.31 2.28
C LEU A 209 13.61 0.28 1.64
N GLY A 210 14.08 0.58 0.42
CA GLY A 210 14.98 -0.32 -0.31
C GLY A 210 16.28 -0.58 0.46
N THR A 211 17.19 -1.37 -0.13
CA THR A 211 18.49 -1.71 0.48
C THR A 211 19.51 -0.56 0.51
N GLY A 212 19.05 0.69 0.57
CA GLY A 212 19.89 1.89 0.58
C GLY A 212 20.70 2.04 1.88
N PHE A 213 21.74 2.89 1.85
CA PHE A 213 22.67 3.10 2.97
C PHE A 213 21.94 3.40 4.30
N PHE A 214 20.97 4.31 4.28
CA PHE A 214 20.20 4.69 5.48
C PHE A 214 19.36 3.54 6.04
N ALA A 215 18.75 2.72 5.18
CA ALA A 215 17.96 1.56 5.60
C ALA A 215 18.86 0.48 6.24
N ARG A 216 20.05 0.23 5.65
CA ARG A 216 21.03 -0.71 6.22
C ARG A 216 21.58 -0.23 7.56
N ARG A 217 21.91 1.06 7.67
CA ARG A 217 22.36 1.67 8.91
C ARG A 217 21.30 1.58 10.00
N ARG A 218 20.05 1.93 9.68
CA ARG A 218 18.93 1.82 10.63
C ARG A 218 18.68 0.38 11.07
N LEU A 219 18.73 -0.57 10.14
CA LEU A 219 18.61 -2.00 10.44
C LEU A 219 19.72 -2.47 11.40
N GLN A 220 20.96 -2.02 11.18
CA GLN A 220 22.07 -2.32 12.07
C GLN A 220 21.86 -1.71 13.47
N GLU A 221 21.48 -0.43 13.55
CA GLU A 221 21.16 0.25 14.82
C GLU A 221 20.03 -0.44 15.60
N LEU A 222 19.06 -1.03 14.90
CA LEU A 222 17.95 -1.76 15.53
C LEU A 222 18.38 -3.14 16.02
N LYS A 223 19.24 -3.84 15.28
CA LYS A 223 19.79 -5.15 15.67
C LYS A 223 20.74 -5.04 16.86
N GLU A 224 21.50 -3.95 16.96
CA GLU A 224 22.39 -3.66 18.10
C GLU A 224 21.63 -3.32 19.40
N LYS A 225 20.33 -3.00 19.29
CA LYS A 225 19.45 -2.65 20.43
C LYS A 225 18.56 -3.81 20.90
N GLN A 226 18.64 -4.97 20.26
CA GLN A 226 17.97 -6.20 20.70
C GLN A 226 18.80 -6.92 21.76
#